data_AF-A0A836TKP0-F1
#
_entry.id   AF-A0A836TKP0-F1
#
_cell.length_a   1.000
_cell.length_b   1.000
_cell.length_c   1.000
_cell.angle_alpha   90.00
_cell.angle_beta   90.00
_cell.angle_gamma   90.00
#
_symmetry.space_group_name_H-M   'P 1'
#
loop_
_entity.id
_entity.type
_entity.pdbx_description
1 polymer ?
#
loop_
_entity_poly.entity_id
_entity_poly.type
_entity_poly.pdbx_seq_one_letter_code
_entity_poly.pdbx_strand_id
1 'polypeptide(L)'
;KSRPIAPLKWTIEADERMDAKGNVVKPLDEDQLRQTLTVLRDGNVEAVTIVLINSFANGAHEQRTREIVEQELPGIAVSISSEVVPEMQEYERAITAVINSYVRPAVSTYIANLRTELDLVVTAQQVRSYKPDPAHFLKSGLLPLTASLRLAREPF
;
A
#
# COMPACT_ATOMS: atom_id res chain seq x y z
N LYS A 1 -19.17 -2.30 -27.14
CA LYS A 1 -17.77 -2.36 -26.64
C LYS A 1 -17.84 -2.18 -25.12
N SER A 2 -17.13 -2.99 -24.33
CA SER A 2 -17.15 -2.86 -22.85
C SER A 2 -16.43 -1.58 -22.40
N ARG A 3 -16.73 -1.09 -21.19
CA ARG A 3 -15.97 0.01 -20.59
C ARG A 3 -14.57 -0.49 -20.21
N PRO A 4 -13.50 0.30 -20.43
CA PRO A 4 -12.17 -0.08 -20.00
C PRO A 4 -12.07 -0.11 -18.47
N ILE A 5 -11.23 -0.99 -17.93
CA ILE A 5 -11.04 -1.15 -16.48
C ILE A 5 -10.38 0.11 -15.90
N ALA A 6 -9.40 0.69 -16.61
CA ALA A 6 -8.88 2.02 -16.33
C ALA A 6 -9.63 3.05 -17.19
N PRO A 7 -10.32 4.04 -16.60
CA PRO A 7 -10.99 5.09 -17.37
C PRO A 7 -9.98 5.95 -18.14
N LEU A 8 -10.23 6.16 -19.44
CA LEU A 8 -9.31 6.93 -20.32
C LEU A 8 -9.04 8.36 -19.84
N LYS A 9 -10.01 9.00 -19.17
CA LYS A 9 -9.83 10.33 -18.57
C LYS A 9 -8.76 10.38 -17.48
N TRP A 10 -8.41 9.22 -16.90
CA TRP A 10 -7.39 9.04 -15.88
C TRP A 10 -6.22 8.19 -16.40
N THR A 11 -6.03 8.15 -17.72
CA THR A 11 -4.87 7.54 -18.37
C THR A 11 -4.05 8.66 -18.99
N ILE A 12 -2.82 8.82 -18.54
CA ILE A 12 -1.86 9.82 -19.04
C ILE A 12 -0.68 9.11 -19.68
N GLU A 13 0.05 9.83 -20.54
CA GLU A 13 1.22 9.32 -21.24
C GLU A 13 2.50 9.81 -20.55
N ALA A 14 3.47 8.92 -20.37
CA ALA A 14 4.84 9.26 -20.02
C ALA A 14 5.67 9.31 -21.31
N ASP A 15 6.39 10.41 -21.55
CA ASP A 15 7.20 10.54 -22.74
C ASP A 15 8.57 9.86 -22.55
N GLU A 16 8.70 8.65 -23.06
CA GLU A 16 9.88 7.79 -22.92
C GLU A 16 9.96 6.77 -24.06
N ARG A 17 11.12 6.11 -24.25
CA ARG A 17 11.16 4.87 -25.02
C ARG A 17 12.28 3.91 -24.62
N MET A 18 11.95 2.62 -24.50
CA MET A 18 12.91 1.51 -24.53
C MET A 18 12.79 0.64 -25.80
N ASP A 19 13.92 0.10 -26.27
CA ASP A 19 13.95 -0.91 -27.34
C ASP A 19 13.62 -2.31 -26.82
N ALA A 20 13.46 -3.29 -27.72
CA ALA A 20 13.12 -4.66 -27.37
C ALA A 20 14.21 -5.41 -26.59
N LYS A 21 15.43 -4.85 -26.52
CA LYS A 21 16.56 -5.38 -25.73
C LYS A 21 16.68 -4.68 -24.37
N GLY A 22 15.80 -3.73 -24.06
CA GLY A 22 15.83 -2.96 -22.83
C GLY A 22 16.81 -1.77 -22.84
N ASN A 23 17.34 -1.39 -24.01
CA ASN A 23 18.16 -0.18 -24.12
C ASN A 23 17.27 1.06 -24.19
N VAL A 24 17.72 2.13 -23.57
CA VAL A 24 17.05 3.44 -23.64
C VAL A 24 17.20 4.01 -25.05
N VAL A 25 16.07 4.22 -25.73
CA VAL A 25 15.99 4.91 -27.02
C VAL A 25 15.67 6.39 -26.80
N LYS A 26 14.76 6.67 -25.87
CA LYS A 26 14.43 8.03 -25.42
C LYS A 26 14.35 8.02 -23.90
N PRO A 27 15.09 8.89 -23.19
CA PRO A 27 15.01 8.97 -21.73
C PRO A 27 13.59 9.41 -21.30
N LEU A 28 13.21 9.05 -20.09
CA LEU A 28 11.98 9.54 -19.46
C LEU A 28 12.02 11.06 -19.32
N ASP A 29 11.03 11.75 -19.87
CA ASP A 29 10.80 13.17 -19.62
C ASP A 29 10.08 13.35 -18.27
N GLU A 30 10.87 13.58 -17.22
CA GLU A 30 10.33 13.72 -15.86
C GLU A 30 9.50 14.99 -15.68
N ASP A 31 9.85 16.08 -16.38
CA ASP A 31 9.15 17.36 -16.26
C ASP A 31 7.76 17.27 -16.92
N GLN A 32 7.66 16.66 -18.10
CA GLN A 32 6.39 16.36 -18.75
C GLN A 32 5.52 15.43 -17.89
N LEU A 33 6.13 14.42 -17.27
CA LEU A 33 5.40 13.49 -16.39
C LEU A 33 4.82 14.23 -15.18
N ARG A 34 5.60 15.07 -14.50
CA ARG A 34 5.12 15.86 -13.35
C ARG A 34 3.96 16.78 -13.75
N GLN A 35 4.03 17.40 -14.93
CA GLN A 35 2.95 18.25 -15.44
C GLN A 35 1.66 17.46 -15.71
N THR A 36 1.76 16.25 -16.26
CA THR A 36 0.57 15.44 -16.60
C THR A 36 -0.05 14.74 -15.38
N LEU A 37 0.73 14.49 -14.32
CA LEU A 37 0.25 13.89 -13.08
C LEU A 37 -0.83 14.72 -12.36
N THR A 38 -0.93 16.03 -12.65
CA THR A 38 -2.00 16.86 -12.10
C THR A 38 -3.39 16.35 -12.48
N VAL A 39 -3.54 15.73 -13.67
CA VAL A 39 -4.81 15.13 -14.10
C VAL A 39 -5.24 14.01 -13.16
N LEU A 40 -4.30 13.20 -12.69
CA LEU A 40 -4.60 12.12 -11.74
C LEU A 40 -4.92 12.67 -10.35
N ARG A 41 -4.15 13.67 -9.91
CA ARG A 41 -4.40 14.38 -8.63
C ARG A 41 -5.82 14.93 -8.57
N ASP A 42 -6.23 15.66 -9.60
CA ASP A 42 -7.54 16.32 -9.67
C ASP A 42 -8.68 15.29 -9.82
N GLY A 43 -8.35 14.07 -10.26
CA GLY A 43 -9.27 12.95 -10.38
C GLY A 43 -9.52 12.14 -9.11
N ASN A 44 -8.82 12.44 -8.00
CA ASN A 44 -8.88 11.69 -6.73
C ASN A 44 -8.72 10.17 -6.92
N VAL A 45 -7.73 9.75 -7.71
CA VAL A 45 -7.45 8.33 -7.91
C VAL A 45 -6.88 7.70 -6.63
N GLU A 46 -7.28 6.47 -6.32
CA GLU A 46 -6.83 5.75 -5.10
C GLU A 46 -5.54 4.93 -5.34
N ALA A 47 -5.22 4.64 -6.60
CA ALA A 47 -4.05 3.87 -7.00
C ALA A 47 -3.60 4.25 -8.42
N VAL A 48 -2.31 4.07 -8.70
CA VAL A 48 -1.70 4.30 -10.02
C VAL A 48 -1.09 3.00 -10.54
N THR A 49 -1.33 2.71 -11.81
CA THR A 49 -0.67 1.61 -12.53
C THR A 49 0.25 2.20 -13.57
N ILE A 50 1.50 1.75 -13.60
CA ILE A 50 2.50 2.17 -14.58
C ILE A 50 2.76 0.98 -15.51
N VAL A 51 2.56 1.19 -16.81
CA VAL A 51 2.80 0.21 -17.86
C VAL A 51 3.52 0.91 -19.00
N LEU A 52 4.80 0.59 -19.18
CA LEU A 52 5.61 1.13 -20.27
C LEU A 52 5.96 0.04 -21.28
N ILE A 53 6.25 0.46 -22.51
CA ILE A 53 6.62 -0.48 -23.57
C ILE A 53 8.00 -1.07 -23.25
N ASN A 54 8.13 -2.39 -23.44
CA ASN A 54 9.36 -3.15 -23.17
C ASN A 54 9.85 -3.12 -21.71
N SER A 55 9.02 -2.70 -20.76
CA SER A 55 9.38 -2.70 -19.33
C SER A 55 9.66 -4.10 -18.77
N PHE A 56 9.14 -5.15 -19.40
CA PHE A 56 9.48 -6.55 -19.10
C PHE A 56 10.97 -6.86 -19.35
N ALA A 57 11.62 -6.17 -20.30
CA ALA A 57 13.04 -6.33 -20.59
C ALA A 57 13.90 -5.43 -19.69
N ASN A 58 13.42 -4.23 -19.36
CA ASN A 58 14.06 -3.31 -18.44
C ASN A 58 13.03 -2.41 -17.74
N GLY A 59 12.82 -2.63 -16.43
CA GLY A 59 11.83 -1.88 -15.64
C GLY A 59 12.28 -0.49 -15.17
N ALA A 60 13.47 -0.01 -15.55
CA ALA A 60 14.07 1.18 -14.94
C ALA A 60 13.22 2.46 -15.10
N HIS A 61 12.61 2.70 -16.27
CA HIS A 61 11.71 3.85 -16.45
C HIS A 61 10.42 3.71 -15.63
N GLU A 62 9.90 2.50 -15.43
CA GLU A 62 8.72 2.30 -14.58
C GLU A 62 9.06 2.55 -13.10
N GLN A 63 10.22 2.08 -12.65
CA GLN A 63 10.72 2.35 -11.29
C GLN A 63 10.90 3.85 -11.07
N ARG A 64 11.52 4.56 -12.01
CA ARG A 64 11.68 6.00 -11.92
C ARG A 64 10.34 6.74 -11.95
N THR A 65 9.41 6.30 -12.80
CA THR A 65 8.04 6.83 -12.84
C THR A 65 7.34 6.63 -11.49
N ARG A 66 7.50 5.47 -10.83
CA ARG A 66 6.95 5.23 -9.49
C ARG A 66 7.49 6.25 -8.49
N GLU A 67 8.80 6.46 -8.44
CA GLU A 67 9.41 7.42 -7.51
C GLU A 67 8.82 8.83 -7.69
N ILE A 68 8.62 9.25 -8.95
CA ILE A 68 8.03 10.54 -9.28
C ILE A 68 6.56 10.59 -8.84
N VAL A 69 5.78 9.54 -9.11
CA VAL A 69 4.38 9.44 -8.69
C VAL A 69 4.26 9.50 -7.17
N GLU A 70 5.11 8.80 -6.42
CA GLU A 70 5.11 8.81 -4.95
C GLU A 70 5.47 10.18 -4.37
N GLN A 71 6.28 10.97 -5.07
CA GLN A 71 6.60 12.36 -4.72
C GLN A 71 5.43 13.31 -4.98
N GLU A 72 4.77 13.19 -6.15
CA GLU A 72 3.70 14.10 -6.57
C GLU A 72 2.33 13.75 -5.96
N LEU A 73 2.11 12.47 -5.63
CA LEU A 73 0.88 11.93 -5.06
C LEU A 73 1.18 11.14 -3.77
N PRO A 74 1.56 11.81 -2.66
CA PRO A 74 1.96 11.13 -1.44
C PRO A 74 0.88 10.18 -0.90
N GLY A 75 1.29 8.95 -0.56
CA GLY A 75 0.40 7.93 0.00
C GLY A 75 -0.42 7.14 -1.02
N ILE A 76 -0.30 7.42 -2.31
CA ILE A 76 -0.98 6.64 -3.34
C ILE A 76 -0.33 5.27 -3.53
N ALA A 77 -1.15 4.23 -3.72
CA ALA A 77 -0.63 2.90 -4.04
C ALA A 77 -0.17 2.84 -5.50
N VAL A 78 1.10 2.50 -5.75
CA VAL A 78 1.66 2.41 -7.11
C VAL A 78 2.06 0.98 -7.46
N SER A 79 1.56 0.45 -8.59
CA SER A 79 2.01 -0.83 -9.14
C SER A 79 2.70 -0.61 -10.48
N ILE A 80 3.85 -1.26 -10.70
CA ILE A 80 4.55 -1.23 -11.99
C ILE A 80 4.44 -2.59 -12.67
N SER A 81 4.22 -2.60 -13.97
CA SER A 81 3.91 -3.83 -14.70
C SER A 81 5.06 -4.83 -14.72
N SER A 82 6.30 -4.33 -14.74
CA SER A 82 7.54 -5.12 -14.67
C SER A 82 7.74 -5.88 -13.36
N GLU A 83 7.10 -5.46 -12.26
CA GLU A 83 7.12 -6.20 -10.99
C GLU A 83 5.89 -7.09 -10.80
N VAL A 84 4.74 -6.70 -11.36
CA VAL A 84 3.50 -7.51 -11.25
C VAL A 84 3.61 -8.76 -12.13
N VAL A 85 3.94 -8.58 -13.41
CA VAL A 85 4.08 -9.68 -14.37
C VAL A 85 4.99 -9.24 -15.53
N PRO A 86 6.31 -9.54 -15.47
CA PRO A 86 7.28 -9.14 -16.49
C PRO A 86 7.18 -9.99 -17.76
N GLU A 87 6.03 -9.98 -18.42
CA GLU A 87 5.77 -10.72 -19.65
C GLU A 87 5.78 -9.81 -20.88
N MET A 88 6.25 -10.30 -22.02
CA MET A 88 6.35 -9.51 -23.25
C MET A 88 4.98 -9.02 -23.76
N GLN A 89 3.93 -9.78 -23.50
CA GLN A 89 2.57 -9.55 -23.98
C GLN A 89 1.94 -8.32 -23.30
N GLU A 90 1.94 -7.18 -23.99
CA GLU A 90 1.59 -5.87 -23.43
C GLU A 90 0.16 -5.80 -22.89
N TYR A 91 -0.81 -6.28 -23.65
CA TYR A 91 -2.23 -6.17 -23.27
C TYR A 91 -2.53 -6.97 -22.00
N GLU A 92 -2.02 -8.19 -21.94
CA GLU A 92 -2.15 -9.13 -20.82
C GLU A 92 -1.42 -8.59 -19.59
N ARG A 93 -0.20 -8.08 -19.78
CA ARG A 93 0.58 -7.43 -18.72
C ARG A 93 -0.13 -6.20 -18.18
N ALA A 94 -0.64 -5.33 -19.04
CA ALA A 94 -1.35 -4.13 -18.67
C ALA A 94 -2.62 -4.44 -17.86
N ILE A 95 -3.45 -5.36 -18.34
CA ILE A 95 -4.68 -5.75 -17.65
C ILE A 95 -4.39 -6.33 -16.27
N THR A 96 -3.39 -7.21 -16.17
CA THR A 96 -3.01 -7.82 -14.89
C THR A 96 -2.52 -6.76 -13.90
N ALA A 97 -1.68 -5.82 -14.35
CA ALA A 97 -1.19 -4.73 -13.52
C ALA A 97 -2.31 -3.78 -13.07
N VAL A 98 -3.27 -3.48 -13.95
CA VAL A 98 -4.44 -2.64 -13.61
C VAL A 98 -5.33 -3.32 -12.58
N ILE A 99 -5.60 -4.61 -12.74
CA ILE A 99 -6.40 -5.39 -11.78
C ILE A 99 -5.68 -5.45 -10.43
N ASN A 100 -4.36 -5.66 -10.41
CA ASN A 100 -3.57 -5.62 -9.19
C ASN A 100 -3.72 -4.28 -8.44
N SER A 101 -3.57 -3.15 -9.15
CA SER A 101 -3.76 -1.82 -8.54
C SER A 101 -5.17 -1.58 -8.05
N TYR A 102 -6.20 -2.07 -8.76
CA TYR A 102 -7.59 -1.92 -8.36
C TYR A 102 -7.89 -2.61 -7.02
N VAL A 103 -7.28 -3.78 -6.76
CA VAL A 103 -7.55 -4.58 -5.56
C VAL A 103 -6.71 -4.13 -4.34
N ARG A 104 -5.54 -3.55 -4.56
CA ARG A 104 -4.58 -3.20 -3.50
C ARG A 104 -5.12 -2.29 -2.38
N PRO A 105 -5.89 -1.21 -2.64
CA PRO A 105 -6.42 -0.35 -1.57
C PRO A 105 -7.33 -1.10 -0.59
N ALA A 106 -8.24 -1.92 -1.13
CA ALA A 106 -9.17 -2.72 -0.34
C ALA A 106 -8.45 -3.77 0.51
N VAL A 107 -7.50 -4.50 -0.09
CA VAL A 107 -6.70 -5.52 0.63
C VAL A 107 -5.82 -4.88 1.71
N SER A 108 -5.20 -3.74 1.43
CA SER A 108 -4.36 -3.03 2.40
C SER A 108 -5.16 -2.60 3.63
N THR A 109 -6.37 -2.08 3.42
CA THR A 109 -7.31 -1.71 4.49
C THR A 109 -7.70 -2.93 5.33
N TYR A 110 -8.05 -4.03 4.67
CA TYR A 110 -8.42 -5.27 5.35
C TYR A 110 -7.28 -5.80 6.25
N ILE A 111 -6.04 -5.85 5.72
CA ILE A 111 -4.88 -6.30 6.48
C ILE A 111 -4.54 -5.36 7.64
N ALA A 112 -4.69 -4.04 7.46
CA ALA A 112 -4.48 -3.06 8.53
C ALA A 112 -5.49 -3.24 9.68
N ASN A 113 -6.76 -3.43 9.34
CA ASN A 113 -7.81 -3.70 10.33
C ASN A 113 -7.54 -5.01 11.07
N LEU A 114 -7.17 -6.07 10.34
CA LEU A 114 -6.84 -7.36 10.95
C LEU A 114 -5.66 -7.26 11.93
N ARG A 115 -4.59 -6.53 11.57
CA ARG A 115 -3.45 -6.29 12.47
C ARG A 115 -3.87 -5.57 13.75
N THR A 116 -4.69 -4.53 13.61
CA THR A 116 -5.20 -3.76 14.76
C THR A 116 -5.97 -4.66 15.73
N GLU A 117 -6.87 -5.51 15.22
CA GLU A 117 -7.63 -6.44 16.06
C GLU A 117 -6.73 -7.49 16.74
N LEU A 118 -5.73 -8.02 16.03
CA LEU A 118 -4.78 -8.98 16.60
C LEU A 118 -3.93 -8.35 17.71
N ASP A 119 -3.44 -7.12 17.53
CA ASP A 119 -2.64 -6.42 18.53
C ASP A 119 -3.45 -6.12 19.81
N LEU A 120 -4.74 -5.79 19.67
CA LEU A 120 -5.66 -5.61 20.80
C LEU A 120 -5.85 -6.91 21.58
N VAL A 121 -6.02 -8.05 20.89
CA VAL A 121 -6.17 -9.36 21.55
C VAL A 121 -4.89 -9.76 22.28
N VAL A 122 -3.72 -9.55 21.68
CA VAL A 122 -2.42 -9.84 22.33
C VAL A 122 -2.22 -8.97 23.58
N THR A 123 -2.52 -7.67 23.48
CA THR A 123 -2.44 -6.74 24.61
C THR A 123 -3.39 -7.17 25.75
N ALA A 124 -4.63 -7.54 25.42
CA ALA A 124 -5.59 -8.02 26.40
C ALA A 124 -5.16 -9.33 27.07
N GLN A 125 -4.49 -10.23 26.35
CA GLN A 125 -3.92 -11.46 26.91
C GLN A 125 -2.71 -11.18 27.83
N GLN A 126 -1.82 -10.24 27.49
CA GLN A 126 -0.70 -9.84 28.35
C GLN A 126 -1.17 -9.19 29.65
N VAL A 127 -2.20 -8.33 29.61
CA VAL A 127 -2.78 -7.75 30.83
C VAL A 127 -3.43 -8.82 31.70
N ARG A 128 -4.08 -9.84 31.10
CA ARG A 128 -4.67 -10.96 31.86
C ARG A 128 -3.62 -11.92 32.44
N SER A 129 -2.47 -12.09 31.80
CA SER A 129 -1.39 -12.97 32.26
C SER A 129 -0.41 -12.27 33.22
N TYR A 130 -0.46 -10.95 33.33
CA TYR A 130 0.29 -10.18 34.31
C TYR A 130 -0.08 -10.61 35.75
N LYS A 131 0.81 -11.38 36.38
CA LYS A 131 0.81 -11.61 37.83
C LYS A 131 1.66 -10.51 38.48
N PRO A 132 1.07 -9.54 39.18
CA PRO A 132 1.85 -8.56 39.93
C PRO A 132 2.75 -9.26 40.96
N ASP A 133 4.04 -8.91 41.01
CA ASP A 133 4.92 -9.35 42.10
C ASP A 133 4.54 -8.59 43.39
N PRO A 134 4.06 -9.28 44.44
CA PRO A 134 3.66 -8.62 45.68
C PRO A 134 4.79 -7.84 46.37
N ALA A 135 6.06 -8.20 46.14
CA ALA A 135 7.20 -7.49 46.72
C ALA A 135 7.38 -6.07 46.15
N HIS A 136 6.86 -5.80 44.95
CA HIS A 136 6.96 -4.50 44.30
C HIS A 136 5.99 -3.46 44.89
N PHE A 137 4.83 -3.91 45.41
CA PHE A 137 3.81 -3.04 45.99
C PHE A 137 4.10 -2.63 47.44
N LEU A 138 4.90 -3.43 48.15
CA LEU A 138 5.31 -3.12 49.53
C LEU A 138 6.33 -1.97 49.62
N LYS A 139 7.03 -1.63 48.52
CA LYS A 139 7.98 -0.51 48.49
C LYS A 139 7.39 0.83 48.03
N SER A 140 6.25 0.81 47.32
CA SER A 140 5.68 2.01 46.68
C SER A 140 4.50 2.62 47.44
N GLY A 141 4.02 2.01 48.53
CA GLY A 141 2.93 2.53 49.36
C GLY A 141 1.55 2.57 48.68
N LEU A 142 1.45 2.18 47.41
CA LEU A 142 0.18 2.02 46.70
C LEU A 142 -0.26 0.56 46.79
N LEU A 143 -1.31 0.31 47.59
CA LEU A 143 -2.06 -0.94 47.49
C LEU A 143 -2.68 -1.04 46.08
N PRO A 144 -2.54 -2.17 45.38
CA PRO A 144 -3.14 -2.33 44.06
C PRO A 144 -4.67 -2.35 44.16
N LEU A 145 -5.33 -1.48 43.38
CA LEU A 145 -6.79 -1.36 43.26
C LEU A 145 -7.50 -2.68 42.90
N THR A 146 -6.77 -3.70 42.45
CA THR A 146 -7.28 -5.03 42.09
C THR A 146 -7.67 -5.89 43.29
N ALA A 147 -7.18 -5.60 44.50
CA ALA A 147 -7.61 -6.32 45.71
C ALA A 147 -9.05 -5.98 46.12
N SER A 148 -9.53 -4.78 45.78
CA SER A 148 -10.85 -4.30 46.20
C SER A 148 -12.01 -4.87 45.37
N LEU A 149 -11.75 -5.38 44.16
CA LEU A 149 -12.82 -5.84 43.26
C LEU A 149 -13.23 -7.31 43.47
N ARG A 150 -12.45 -8.11 44.20
CA ARG A 150 -12.69 -9.56 44.38
C ARG A 150 -13.52 -9.92 45.61
N LEU A 151 -13.83 -8.96 46.49
CA LEU A 151 -14.62 -9.19 47.71
C LEU A 151 -16.13 -8.93 47.52
N ALA A 152 -16.59 -8.51 46.34
CA ALA A 152 -17.96 -8.04 46.14
C ALA A 152 -18.89 -8.99 45.34
N ARG A 153 -18.53 -10.27 45.17
CA ARG A 153 -19.43 -11.27 44.57
C ARG A 153 -19.37 -12.60 45.31
N GLU A 154 -20.21 -12.71 46.32
CA GLU A 154 -20.76 -14.00 46.79
C GLU A 154 -22.29 -13.94 46.56
N PRO A 155 -22.92 -14.99 46.01
CA PRO A 155 -24.32 -14.96 45.60
C PRO A 155 -25.27 -15.32 46.75
N PHE A 156 -26.44 -14.66 46.78
CA PHE A 156 -27.72 -15.24 47.21
C PHE A 156 -28.66 -15.24 46.02
#